data_AF-A0A0E9ZFN2-F1
#
_entry.id   AF-A0A0E9ZFN2-F1
#
_cell.length_a   1.000
_cell.length_b   1.000
_cell.length_c   1.000
_cell.angle_alpha   90.00
_cell.angle_beta   90.00
_cell.angle_gamma   90.00
#
_symmetry.space_group_name_H-M   'P 1'
#
loop_
_entity.id
_entity.type
_entity.pdbx_description
1 polymer ?
#
loop_
_entity_poly.entity_id
_entity_poly.type
_entity_poly.pdbx_seq_one_letter_code
_entity_poly.pdbx_strand_id
1 'polypeptide(L)'
;QGIWRHVPARCAHWPEGTSLSALHGGAPRTGVKRIARAADGRLAVTDNWGDTRHYSAVLATCQTWLLTTQIDCEESLFSQKMWMALDRTRYMQSSKTFVMVDRPFWKDKDPETGRDLMSMTLTDRLTRGTYLFDNGDDKPGVICLSYSWMSDALKMLPHPVEKRVQLALDALKKIYPKTDIAGHIIGDPITVSWEADPHFLGAFKGALPGHYRYNQRMYAHFMQQDMPAEQRGMFIAGDDVSWTPAWVEGAVQTSLNAVWGIMNHFGGHTHPDNPGPGDVFDEIGPIALAD
;
A
#
# COMPACT_ATOMS: atom_id res chain seq x y z
N GLN A 1 -17.47 -9.25 0.22
CA GLN A 1 -17.56 -8.59 1.54
C GLN A 1 -16.25 -8.90 2.27
N GLY A 2 -15.36 -7.91 2.45
CA GLY A 2 -13.96 -8.13 2.82
C GLY A 2 -13.70 -8.31 4.33
N ILE A 3 -12.41 -8.33 4.70
CA ILE A 3 -11.87 -8.60 6.04
C ILE A 3 -12.62 -7.84 7.16
N TRP A 4 -12.96 -6.56 6.95
CA TRP A 4 -13.62 -5.70 7.96
C TRP A 4 -14.93 -6.26 8.54
N ARG A 5 -15.74 -6.94 7.71
CA ARG A 5 -17.07 -7.44 8.09
C ARG A 5 -17.11 -8.96 8.27
N HIS A 6 -16.00 -9.65 8.03
CA HIS A 6 -15.92 -11.09 8.20
C HIS A 6 -16.02 -11.46 9.68
N VAL A 7 -16.86 -12.46 9.99
CA VAL A 7 -17.00 -13.04 11.34
C VAL A 7 -16.20 -14.35 11.35
N PRO A 8 -15.09 -14.44 12.10
CA PRO A 8 -14.35 -15.68 12.22
C PRO A 8 -15.19 -16.77 12.90
N ALA A 9 -15.03 -18.03 12.47
CA ALA A 9 -15.72 -19.16 13.08
C ALA A 9 -15.31 -19.38 14.56
N ARG A 10 -14.12 -18.94 14.94
CA ARG A 10 -13.60 -19.03 16.31
C ARG A 10 -12.72 -17.83 16.63
N CYS A 11 -13.01 -17.17 17.75
CA CYS A 11 -12.15 -16.18 18.37
C CYS A 11 -11.98 -16.53 19.85
N ALA A 12 -10.77 -16.31 20.39
CA ALA A 12 -10.60 -16.30 21.84
C ALA A 12 -11.28 -15.05 22.42
N HIS A 13 -11.79 -15.15 23.65
CA HIS A 13 -12.45 -14.08 24.44
C HIS A 13 -13.78 -13.55 23.88
N TRP A 14 -13.86 -13.24 22.59
CA TRP A 14 -15.02 -12.58 21.98
C TRP A 14 -16.19 -13.53 21.73
N PRO A 15 -17.45 -13.05 21.85
CA PRO A 15 -18.63 -13.85 21.55
C PRO A 15 -18.76 -14.17 20.05
N GLU A 16 -19.54 -15.18 19.73
CA GLU A 16 -19.93 -15.51 18.35
C GLU A 16 -20.59 -14.30 17.66
N GLY A 17 -20.38 -14.15 16.36
CA GLY A 17 -20.87 -12.99 15.60
C GLY A 17 -19.93 -11.76 15.63
N THR A 18 -18.86 -11.79 16.42
CA THR A 18 -17.91 -10.68 16.50
C THR A 18 -17.12 -10.52 15.19
N SER A 19 -17.07 -9.29 14.67
CA SER A 19 -16.21 -8.85 13.57
C SER A 19 -15.44 -7.60 13.96
N LEU A 20 -14.40 -7.22 13.19
CA LEU A 20 -13.71 -5.95 13.39
C LEU A 20 -14.69 -4.77 13.32
N SER A 21 -15.61 -4.78 12.36
CA SER A 21 -16.66 -3.76 12.26
C SER A 21 -17.52 -3.67 13.52
N ALA A 22 -17.90 -4.79 14.12
CA ALA A 22 -18.72 -4.81 15.33
C ALA A 22 -17.96 -4.25 16.54
N LEU A 23 -16.70 -4.65 16.72
CA LEU A 23 -15.83 -4.15 17.81
C LEU A 23 -15.62 -2.64 17.76
N HIS A 24 -15.71 -2.04 16.57
CA HIS A 24 -15.52 -0.61 16.37
C HIS A 24 -16.83 0.17 16.19
N GLY A 25 -17.99 -0.48 16.35
CA GLY A 25 -19.29 0.19 16.14
C GLY A 25 -19.49 0.72 14.71
N GLY A 26 -18.84 0.09 13.72
CA GLY A 26 -19.05 0.36 12.29
C GLY A 26 -17.87 0.99 11.53
N ALA A 27 -16.97 1.71 12.20
CA ALA A 27 -15.90 2.45 11.54
C ALA A 27 -14.59 2.46 12.35
N PRO A 28 -13.41 2.52 11.70
CA PRO A 28 -12.16 2.81 12.40
C PRO A 28 -12.19 4.20 13.04
N ARG A 29 -11.27 4.45 13.97
CA ARG A 29 -11.02 5.81 14.47
C ARG A 29 -10.44 6.70 13.36
N THR A 30 -10.51 8.01 13.58
CA THR A 30 -9.90 9.00 12.68
C THR A 30 -8.37 8.91 12.70
N GLY A 31 -7.72 9.66 11.81
CA GLY A 31 -6.26 9.69 11.67
C GLY A 31 -5.52 10.01 12.97
N VAL A 32 -4.36 9.37 13.12
CA VAL A 32 -3.42 9.60 14.21
C VAL A 32 -2.59 10.85 13.91
N LYS A 33 -2.40 11.69 14.92
CA LYS A 33 -1.58 12.90 14.85
C LYS A 33 -0.29 12.80 15.65
N ARG A 34 -0.28 12.02 16.73
CA ARG A 34 0.90 11.87 17.61
C ARG A 34 0.98 10.48 18.22
N ILE A 35 2.20 9.97 18.36
CA ILE A 35 2.52 8.75 19.11
C ILE A 35 3.68 9.08 20.07
N ALA A 36 3.50 8.85 21.36
CA ALA A 36 4.51 9.15 22.38
C ALA A 36 4.50 8.11 23.51
N ARG A 37 5.59 8.04 24.28
CA ARG A 37 5.65 7.26 25.52
C ARG A 37 4.92 8.03 26.63
N ALA A 38 3.91 7.39 27.21
CA ALA A 38 3.21 7.92 28.37
C ALA A 38 4.00 7.68 29.67
N ALA A 39 3.71 8.46 30.72
CA ALA A 39 4.33 8.31 32.04
C ALA A 39 4.04 6.96 32.71
N ASP A 40 2.96 6.28 32.31
CA ASP A 40 2.61 4.93 32.77
C ASP A 40 3.35 3.81 32.00
N GLY A 41 4.26 4.18 31.11
CA GLY A 41 5.06 3.26 30.29
C GLY A 41 4.35 2.78 29.02
N ARG A 42 3.05 3.04 28.83
CA ARG A 42 2.31 2.69 27.60
C ARG A 42 2.58 3.69 26.47
N LEU A 43 2.07 3.40 25.28
CA LEU A 43 2.10 4.28 24.13
C LEU A 43 0.82 5.13 24.12
N ALA A 44 0.96 6.44 24.25
CA ALA A 44 -0.11 7.41 24.05
C ALA A 44 -0.26 7.70 22.55
N VAL A 45 -1.45 7.42 22.01
CA VAL A 45 -1.83 7.72 20.63
C VAL A 45 -2.88 8.82 20.67
N THR A 46 -2.55 9.97 20.08
CA THR A 46 -3.45 11.13 19.98
C THR A 46 -3.97 11.25 18.56
N ASP A 47 -5.28 11.38 18.39
CA ASP A 47 -5.93 11.53 17.09
C ASP A 47 -5.99 12.99 16.61
N ASN A 48 -6.52 13.21 15.39
CA ASN A 48 -6.66 14.53 14.78
C ASN A 48 -7.48 15.52 15.61
N TRP A 49 -8.35 15.05 16.50
CA TRP A 49 -9.23 15.87 17.35
C TRP A 49 -8.69 16.05 18.77
N GLY A 50 -7.53 15.47 19.06
CA GLY A 50 -6.86 15.57 20.36
C GLY A 50 -7.28 14.49 21.38
N ASP A 51 -8.13 13.53 21.01
CA ASP A 51 -8.44 12.39 21.89
C ASP A 51 -7.16 11.55 22.05
N THR A 52 -6.76 11.29 23.28
CA THR A 52 -5.54 10.52 23.59
C THR A 52 -5.91 9.23 24.30
N ARG A 53 -5.40 8.12 23.78
CA ARG A 53 -5.62 6.78 24.32
C ARG A 53 -4.31 6.05 24.51
N HIS A 54 -4.21 5.27 25.58
CA HIS A 54 -2.99 4.57 25.95
C HIS A 54 -3.09 3.08 25.61
N TYR A 55 -2.07 2.56 24.94
CA TYR A 55 -2.00 1.17 24.48
C TYR A 55 -0.67 0.53 24.88
N SER A 56 -0.69 -0.76 25.23
CA SER A 56 0.55 -1.48 25.53
C SER A 56 1.41 -1.69 24.28
N ALA A 57 0.77 -1.83 23.11
CA ALA A 57 1.45 -1.92 21.82
C ALA A 57 0.72 -1.09 20.75
N VAL A 58 1.47 -0.61 19.75
CA VAL A 58 0.97 0.12 18.58
C VAL A 58 1.60 -0.47 17.33
N LEU A 59 0.79 -0.72 16.30
CA LEU A 59 1.24 -1.12 14.97
C LEU A 59 0.99 0.03 13.99
N ALA A 60 2.05 0.56 13.37
CA ALA A 60 1.94 1.50 12.28
C ALA A 60 2.07 0.77 10.93
N THR A 61 1.10 1.01 10.04
CA THR A 61 1.11 0.47 8.66
C THR A 61 1.03 1.55 7.59
N CYS A 62 1.20 2.81 7.99
CA CYS A 62 1.41 3.92 7.08
C CYS A 62 2.80 3.80 6.45
N GLN A 63 2.99 4.31 5.24
CA GLN A 63 4.32 4.42 4.63
C GLN A 63 5.30 5.09 5.61
N THR A 64 6.51 4.55 5.77
CA THR A 64 7.49 4.96 6.79
C THR A 64 7.70 6.47 6.93
N TRP A 65 7.71 7.25 5.84
CA TRP A 65 7.85 8.71 5.90
C TRP A 65 6.71 9.42 6.65
N LEU A 66 5.56 8.79 6.80
CA LEU A 66 4.42 9.37 7.52
C LEU A 66 4.67 9.44 9.03
N LEU A 67 5.61 8.64 9.55
CA LEU A 67 6.08 8.71 10.94
C LEU A 67 6.92 9.97 11.22
N THR A 68 7.36 10.70 10.19
CA THR A 68 8.09 11.97 10.34
C THR A 68 7.37 13.16 9.72
N THR A 69 6.39 12.94 8.84
CA THR A 69 5.71 14.02 8.10
C THR A 69 4.26 14.27 8.50
N GLN A 70 3.51 13.23 8.90
CA GLN A 70 2.09 13.35 9.26
C GLN A 70 1.84 13.07 10.73
N ILE A 71 2.63 12.19 11.34
CA ILE A 71 2.54 11.81 12.74
C ILE A 71 3.73 12.42 13.48
N ASP A 72 3.47 13.17 14.55
CA ASP A 72 4.47 13.50 15.55
C ASP A 72 4.80 12.22 16.34
N CYS A 73 5.71 11.41 15.80
CA CYS A 73 6.19 10.20 16.45
C CYS A 73 7.40 10.55 17.32
N GLU A 74 7.29 10.32 18.62
CA GLU A 74 8.38 10.60 19.56
C GLU A 74 9.65 9.84 19.15
N GLU A 75 10.75 10.56 19.00
CA GLU A 75 12.01 10.05 18.44
C GLU A 75 12.58 8.87 19.25
N SER A 76 12.36 8.85 20.57
CA SER A 76 12.84 7.79 21.47
C SER A 76 12.24 6.41 21.19
N LEU A 77 11.10 6.35 20.47
CA LEU A 77 10.38 5.09 20.17
C LEU A 77 11.11 4.22 19.14
N PHE A 78 12.04 4.78 18.37
CA PHE A 78 12.87 4.02 17.44
C PHE A 78 14.35 4.35 17.65
N SER A 79 15.22 3.36 17.43
CA SER A 79 16.67 3.64 17.42
C SER A 79 17.04 4.56 16.25
N GLN A 80 18.17 5.27 16.39
CA GLN A 80 18.69 6.11 15.31
C GLN A 80 18.97 5.32 14.01
N LYS A 81 19.38 4.05 14.13
CA LYS A 81 19.58 3.17 12.95
C LYS A 81 18.25 2.83 12.27
N MET A 82 17.16 2.73 13.04
CA MET A 82 15.80 2.57 12.52
C MET A 82 15.31 3.85 11.84
N TRP A 83 15.43 5.01 12.48
CA TRP A 83 15.06 6.29 11.86
C TRP A 83 15.75 6.51 10.51
N MET A 84 17.06 6.23 10.44
CA MET A 84 17.78 6.30 9.17
C MET A 84 17.22 5.36 8.11
N ALA A 85 16.73 4.16 8.47
CA ALA A 85 16.10 3.24 7.53
C ALA A 85 14.71 3.73 7.07
N LEU A 86 13.90 4.23 8.01
CA LEU A 86 12.57 4.79 7.75
C LEU A 86 12.65 6.00 6.81
N ASP A 87 13.59 6.92 7.07
CA ASP A 87 13.74 8.18 6.33
C ASP A 87 14.46 8.02 4.97
N ARG A 88 15.38 7.06 4.85
CA ARG A 88 16.11 6.83 3.58
C ARG A 88 15.34 5.91 2.63
N THR A 89 14.23 5.33 3.05
CA THR A 89 13.35 4.58 2.17
C THR A 89 12.80 5.50 1.07
N ARG A 90 12.88 5.07 -0.18
CA ARG A 90 12.42 5.85 -1.34
C ARG A 90 11.08 5.35 -1.83
N TYR A 91 10.13 6.24 -2.03
CA TYR A 91 8.83 5.95 -2.65
C TYR A 91 8.83 6.31 -4.14
N MET A 92 8.20 5.44 -4.94
CA MET A 92 8.06 5.57 -6.39
C MET A 92 6.74 6.24 -6.75
N GLN A 93 6.77 7.11 -7.76
CA GLN A 93 5.59 7.79 -8.28
C GLN A 93 4.80 6.88 -9.22
N SER A 94 3.47 7.01 -9.23
CA SER A 94 2.62 6.32 -10.19
C SER A 94 1.33 7.08 -10.46
N SER A 95 0.94 7.10 -11.73
CA SER A 95 -0.33 7.68 -12.19
C SER A 95 -1.13 6.64 -12.97
N LYS A 96 -2.44 6.65 -12.75
CA LYS A 96 -3.39 5.89 -13.57
C LYS A 96 -4.56 6.77 -13.98
N THR A 97 -5.01 6.65 -15.22
CA THR A 97 -6.21 7.33 -15.73
C THR A 97 -7.10 6.30 -16.43
N PHE A 98 -8.36 6.26 -16.03
CA PHE A 98 -9.36 5.30 -16.48
C PHE A 98 -10.56 5.99 -17.09
N VAL A 99 -11.19 5.31 -18.04
CA VAL A 99 -12.52 5.62 -18.57
C VAL A 99 -13.34 4.35 -18.66
N MET A 100 -14.65 4.50 -18.52
CA MET A 100 -15.61 3.44 -18.85
C MET A 100 -16.03 3.60 -20.30
N VAL A 101 -16.33 2.48 -20.96
CA VAL A 101 -16.87 2.47 -22.32
C VAL A 101 -18.14 1.63 -22.39
N ASP A 102 -19.02 1.96 -23.32
CA ASP A 102 -20.34 1.33 -23.47
C ASP A 102 -20.31 -0.20 -23.63
N ARG A 103 -19.30 -0.73 -24.35
CA ARG A 103 -19.07 -2.17 -24.58
C ARG A 103 -17.58 -2.45 -24.83
N PRO A 104 -17.12 -3.71 -24.82
CA PRO A 104 -15.74 -4.06 -25.18
C PRO A 104 -15.48 -3.94 -26.71
N PHE A 105 -15.67 -2.75 -27.28
CA PHE A 105 -15.60 -2.46 -28.73
C PHE A 105 -14.26 -2.81 -29.37
N TRP A 106 -13.20 -2.87 -28.55
CA TRP A 106 -11.86 -3.26 -29.00
C TRP A 106 -11.82 -4.66 -29.63
N LYS A 107 -12.77 -5.54 -29.32
CA LYS A 107 -12.88 -6.91 -29.89
C LYS A 107 -13.37 -6.94 -31.34
N ASP A 108 -13.96 -5.85 -31.82
CA ASP A 108 -14.42 -5.76 -33.21
C ASP A 108 -13.21 -5.84 -34.15
N LYS A 109 -13.42 -6.42 -35.34
CA LYS A 109 -12.37 -6.58 -36.34
C LYS A 109 -12.38 -5.43 -37.34
N ASP A 110 -11.20 -4.86 -37.60
CA ASP A 110 -10.96 -4.06 -38.79
C ASP A 110 -11.05 -5.02 -40.01
N PRO A 111 -12.01 -4.82 -40.94
CA PRO A 111 -12.23 -5.73 -42.06
C PRO A 111 -11.08 -5.74 -43.08
N GLU A 112 -10.28 -4.67 -43.15
CA GLU A 112 -9.14 -4.60 -44.08
C GLU A 112 -7.93 -5.37 -43.53
N THR A 113 -7.73 -5.35 -42.21
CA THR A 113 -6.51 -5.88 -41.59
C THR A 113 -6.71 -7.16 -40.78
N GLY A 114 -7.95 -7.50 -40.43
CA GLY A 114 -8.29 -8.60 -39.53
C GLY A 114 -7.85 -8.38 -38.08
N ARG A 115 -7.33 -7.20 -37.74
CA ARG A 115 -6.89 -6.85 -36.38
C ARG A 115 -8.08 -6.40 -35.54
N ASP A 116 -7.94 -6.56 -34.23
CA ASP A 116 -8.81 -5.91 -33.25
C ASP A 116 -8.73 -4.39 -33.40
N LEU A 117 -9.84 -3.68 -33.20
CA LEU A 117 -9.88 -2.20 -33.30
C LEU A 117 -8.95 -1.53 -32.28
N MET A 118 -8.69 -2.18 -31.14
CA MET A 118 -7.73 -1.73 -30.15
C MET A 118 -7.13 -2.94 -29.44
N SER A 119 -5.92 -2.80 -28.91
CA SER A 119 -5.23 -3.89 -28.19
C SER A 119 -4.63 -3.37 -26.90
N MET A 120 -4.22 -4.28 -26.02
CA MET A 120 -3.28 -3.92 -24.96
C MET A 120 -2.08 -3.21 -25.61
N THR A 121 -1.77 -2.00 -25.15
CA THR A 121 -0.81 -1.14 -25.82
C THR A 121 0.40 -0.92 -24.93
N LEU A 122 1.58 -1.25 -25.44
CA LEU A 122 2.86 -0.83 -24.88
C LEU A 122 3.51 0.18 -25.81
N THR A 123 3.93 1.32 -25.27
CA THR A 123 4.51 2.41 -26.06
C THR A 123 5.53 3.23 -25.26
N ASP A 124 6.39 3.94 -25.99
CA ASP A 124 7.25 5.01 -25.49
C ASP A 124 6.54 6.37 -25.39
N ARG A 125 5.33 6.50 -25.96
CA ARG A 125 4.45 7.65 -25.76
C ARG A 125 3.98 7.75 -24.31
N LEU A 126 3.44 8.92 -23.94
CA LEU A 126 3.08 9.26 -22.56
C LEU A 126 2.14 8.27 -21.84
N THR A 127 1.36 7.45 -22.57
CA THR A 127 0.45 6.47 -21.97
C THR A 127 1.19 5.26 -21.38
N ARG A 128 2.37 4.93 -21.92
CA ARG A 128 3.19 3.76 -21.58
C ARG A 128 2.45 2.43 -21.73
N GLY A 129 1.59 2.08 -20.76
CA GLY A 129 0.73 0.91 -20.79
C GLY A 129 -0.74 1.29 -20.85
N THR A 130 -1.49 0.71 -21.80
CA THR A 130 -2.95 0.81 -21.88
C THR A 130 -3.55 -0.59 -21.73
N TYR A 131 -4.52 -0.74 -20.82
CA TYR A 131 -5.13 -2.02 -20.47
C TYR A 131 -6.64 -2.01 -20.74
N LEU A 132 -7.15 -3.13 -21.24
CA LEU A 132 -8.54 -3.32 -21.65
C LEU A 132 -9.18 -4.37 -20.74
N PHE A 133 -10.27 -4.02 -20.06
CA PHE A 133 -10.97 -4.87 -19.12
C PHE A 133 -12.34 -5.22 -19.67
N ASP A 134 -12.50 -6.47 -20.10
CA ASP A 134 -13.76 -7.04 -20.60
C ASP A 134 -14.58 -7.58 -19.41
N ASN A 135 -15.82 -7.11 -19.28
CA ASN A 135 -16.77 -7.53 -18.25
C ASN A 135 -17.88 -8.45 -18.78
N GLY A 136 -17.79 -8.87 -20.05
CA GLY A 136 -18.86 -9.51 -20.81
C GLY A 136 -19.41 -8.57 -21.90
N ASP A 137 -19.84 -9.14 -23.03
CA ASP A 137 -20.30 -8.39 -24.20
C ASP A 137 -21.55 -7.55 -23.94
N ASP A 138 -22.34 -7.92 -22.92
CA ASP A 138 -23.55 -7.25 -22.47
C ASP A 138 -23.31 -6.23 -21.35
N LYS A 139 -22.03 -5.91 -21.06
CA LYS A 139 -21.65 -4.98 -20.00
C LYS A 139 -20.67 -3.91 -20.50
N PRO A 140 -20.66 -2.73 -19.85
CA PRO A 140 -19.64 -1.72 -20.07
C PRO A 140 -18.22 -2.28 -19.87
N GLY A 141 -17.32 -1.90 -20.77
CA GLY A 141 -15.89 -2.15 -20.63
C GLY A 141 -15.21 -1.09 -19.78
N VAL A 142 -14.01 -1.37 -19.30
CA VAL A 142 -13.13 -0.35 -18.69
C VAL A 142 -11.82 -0.30 -19.43
N ILE A 143 -11.29 0.90 -19.64
CA ILE A 143 -9.95 1.11 -20.22
C ILE A 143 -9.10 1.87 -19.20
N CYS A 144 -7.98 1.27 -18.79
CA CYS A 144 -6.89 2.05 -18.20
C CYS A 144 -6.13 2.69 -19.35
N LEU A 145 -6.44 3.96 -19.66
CA LEU A 145 -5.85 4.68 -20.79
C LEU A 145 -4.34 4.82 -20.65
N SER A 146 -3.88 5.05 -19.43
CA SER A 146 -2.47 5.19 -19.07
C SER A 146 -2.23 4.59 -17.70
N TYR A 147 -1.25 3.70 -17.61
CA TYR A 147 -0.61 3.29 -16.36
C TYR A 147 0.88 3.59 -16.47
N SER A 148 1.33 4.58 -15.71
CA SER A 148 2.71 5.07 -15.74
C SER A 148 3.38 5.09 -14.37
N TRP A 149 4.71 5.08 -14.39
CA TRP A 149 5.57 5.12 -13.21
C TRP A 149 6.62 6.21 -13.35
N MET A 150 7.18 6.64 -12.21
CA MET A 150 8.33 7.54 -12.13
C MET A 150 8.13 8.79 -13.01
N SER A 151 9.07 9.08 -13.91
CA SER A 151 9.04 10.28 -14.74
C SER A 151 7.75 10.43 -15.57
N ASP A 152 7.17 9.34 -16.07
CA ASP A 152 5.92 9.41 -16.85
C ASP A 152 4.69 9.65 -15.97
N ALA A 153 4.73 9.24 -14.70
CA ALA A 153 3.70 9.61 -13.72
C ALA A 153 3.80 11.09 -13.35
N LEU A 154 5.03 11.57 -13.11
CA LEU A 154 5.31 12.96 -12.75
C LEU A 154 4.90 13.96 -13.85
N LYS A 155 4.94 13.55 -15.13
CA LYS A 155 4.38 14.37 -16.24
C LYS A 155 2.89 14.69 -16.04
N MET A 156 2.15 13.82 -15.36
CA MET A 156 0.70 13.97 -15.14
C MET A 156 0.36 14.69 -13.83
N LEU A 157 1.31 14.76 -12.89
CA LEU A 157 1.09 15.23 -11.51
C LEU A 157 0.29 16.54 -11.41
N PRO A 158 0.66 17.64 -12.10
CA PRO A 158 -0.04 18.92 -11.93
C PRO A 158 -1.32 19.04 -12.78
N HIS A 159 -1.66 18.04 -13.59
CA HIS A 159 -2.74 18.12 -14.55
C HIS A 159 -4.06 17.57 -13.99
N PRO A 160 -5.19 18.27 -14.24
CA PRO A 160 -6.51 17.76 -13.89
C PRO A 160 -6.91 16.58 -14.79
N VAL A 161 -7.96 15.86 -14.39
CA VAL A 161 -8.36 14.60 -15.03
C VAL A 161 -8.68 14.74 -16.52
N GLU A 162 -9.33 15.84 -16.92
CA GLU A 162 -9.72 16.11 -18.31
C GLU A 162 -8.48 16.23 -19.20
N LYS A 163 -7.43 16.91 -18.70
CA LYS A 163 -6.18 17.05 -19.42
C LYS A 163 -5.44 15.73 -19.55
N ARG A 164 -5.46 14.89 -18.50
CA ARG A 164 -4.84 13.55 -18.54
C ARG A 164 -5.53 12.65 -19.56
N VAL A 165 -6.86 12.63 -19.57
CA VAL A 165 -7.67 11.88 -20.55
C VAL A 165 -7.37 12.38 -21.97
N GLN A 166 -7.42 13.70 -22.21
CA GLN A 166 -7.14 14.26 -23.53
C GLN A 166 -5.74 13.88 -24.04
N LEU A 167 -4.70 14.04 -23.20
CA LEU A 167 -3.33 13.66 -23.56
C LEU A 167 -3.22 12.17 -23.93
N ALA A 168 -3.91 11.29 -23.19
CA ALA A 168 -3.91 9.87 -23.47
C ALA A 168 -4.66 9.53 -24.77
N LEU A 169 -5.83 10.13 -25.01
CA LEU A 169 -6.59 9.96 -26.25
C LEU A 169 -5.83 10.50 -27.47
N ASP A 170 -5.16 11.66 -27.35
CA ASP A 170 -4.32 12.22 -28.41
C ASP A 170 -3.16 11.27 -28.76
N ALA A 171 -2.52 10.70 -27.74
CA ALA A 171 -1.44 9.73 -27.92
C ALA A 171 -1.94 8.43 -28.56
N LEU A 172 -3.06 7.90 -28.09
CA LEU A 172 -3.69 6.68 -28.63
C LEU A 172 -4.21 6.90 -30.05
N LYS A 173 -4.69 8.10 -30.41
CA LYS A 173 -5.12 8.41 -31.77
C LYS A 173 -3.96 8.36 -32.78
N LYS A 174 -2.73 8.63 -32.34
CA LYS A 174 -1.53 8.45 -33.18
C LYS A 174 -1.19 6.97 -33.41
N ILE A 175 -1.56 6.09 -32.48
CA ILE A 175 -1.34 4.64 -32.59
C ILE A 175 -2.50 3.98 -33.37
N TYR A 176 -3.72 4.39 -33.07
CA TYR A 176 -4.98 3.87 -33.60
C TYR A 176 -5.75 4.97 -34.35
N PRO A 177 -5.25 5.43 -35.51
CA PRO A 177 -5.86 6.55 -36.23
C PRO A 177 -7.28 6.26 -36.71
N LYS A 178 -7.62 4.99 -36.96
CA LYS A 178 -8.95 4.55 -37.42
C LYS A 178 -9.95 4.29 -36.28
N THR A 179 -9.49 4.19 -35.04
CA THR A 179 -10.33 3.81 -33.91
C THR A 179 -10.90 5.04 -33.24
N ASP A 180 -12.21 5.06 -32.99
CA ASP A 180 -12.90 6.12 -32.25
C ASP A 180 -13.12 5.72 -30.80
N ILE A 181 -12.08 5.87 -29.98
CA ILE A 181 -12.17 5.56 -28.55
C ILE A 181 -13.16 6.52 -27.86
N ALA A 182 -13.15 7.81 -28.25
CA ALA A 182 -13.92 8.85 -27.59
C ALA A 182 -15.43 8.64 -27.74
N GLY A 183 -15.88 8.18 -28.92
CA GLY A 183 -17.29 7.85 -29.18
C GLY A 183 -17.85 6.73 -28.30
N HIS A 184 -17.00 5.89 -27.72
CA HIS A 184 -17.38 4.80 -26.83
C HIS A 184 -17.34 5.16 -25.34
N ILE A 185 -16.71 6.29 -24.96
CA ILE A 185 -16.56 6.65 -23.55
C ILE A 185 -17.90 7.09 -22.95
N ILE A 186 -18.20 6.53 -21.78
CA ILE A 186 -19.37 6.88 -20.96
C ILE A 186 -18.96 7.05 -19.50
N GLY A 187 -19.85 7.64 -18.69
CA GLY A 187 -19.60 7.88 -17.27
C GLY A 187 -18.47 8.89 -17.02
N ASP A 188 -17.93 8.86 -15.80
CA ASP A 188 -16.92 9.82 -15.37
C ASP A 188 -15.49 9.26 -15.49
N PRO A 189 -14.51 10.07 -15.92
CA PRO A 189 -13.11 9.65 -15.91
C PRO A 189 -12.56 9.60 -14.48
N ILE A 190 -11.72 8.62 -14.20
CA ILE A 190 -11.10 8.44 -12.87
C ILE A 190 -9.58 8.52 -13.01
N THR A 191 -8.93 9.32 -12.18
CA THR A 191 -7.46 9.40 -12.17
C THR A 191 -6.90 9.43 -10.76
N VAL A 192 -5.65 8.99 -10.61
CA VAL A 192 -4.90 9.06 -9.36
C VAL A 192 -3.43 9.40 -9.64
N SER A 193 -2.83 10.19 -8.76
CA SER A 193 -1.38 10.33 -8.58
C SER A 193 -1.10 10.04 -7.11
N TRP A 194 -0.46 8.91 -6.82
CA TRP A 194 -0.29 8.47 -5.43
C TRP A 194 0.56 9.45 -4.62
N GLU A 195 1.61 9.99 -5.24
CA GLU A 195 2.52 10.97 -4.65
C GLU A 195 1.89 12.32 -4.27
N ALA A 196 0.64 12.58 -4.65
CA ALA A 196 -0.05 13.83 -4.32
C ALA A 196 -0.89 13.73 -3.03
N ASP A 197 -1.17 12.52 -2.53
CA ASP A 197 -1.97 12.32 -1.33
C ASP A 197 -1.08 12.46 -0.08
N PRO A 198 -1.40 13.32 0.91
CA PRO A 198 -0.58 13.42 2.12
C PRO A 198 -0.55 12.12 2.95
N HIS A 199 -1.48 11.19 2.73
CA HIS A 199 -1.53 9.88 3.40
C HIS A 199 -0.80 8.77 2.63
N PHE A 200 -0.17 9.09 1.50
CA PHE A 200 0.78 8.25 0.76
C PHE A 200 1.79 9.14 0.03
N LEU A 201 3.08 9.08 0.37
CA LEU A 201 4.09 9.93 -0.28
C LEU A 201 4.70 9.27 -1.54
N GLY A 202 3.90 8.43 -2.18
CA GLY A 202 4.20 7.68 -3.39
C GLY A 202 3.39 6.39 -3.44
N ALA A 203 3.45 5.68 -4.56
CA ALA A 203 2.64 4.48 -4.78
C ALA A 203 3.12 3.28 -3.93
N PHE A 204 4.45 3.11 -3.82
CA PHE A 204 5.10 2.03 -3.09
C PHE A 204 6.61 2.30 -2.98
N LYS A 205 7.32 1.57 -2.13
CA LYS A 205 8.79 1.66 -2.01
C LYS A 205 9.49 1.18 -3.28
N GLY A 206 10.58 1.84 -3.67
CA GLY A 206 11.57 1.35 -4.63
C GLY A 206 12.93 1.20 -3.95
N ALA A 207 13.40 -0.03 -3.77
CA ALA A 207 14.71 -0.29 -3.16
C ALA A 207 15.84 0.22 -4.07
N LEU A 208 16.65 1.16 -3.57
CA LEU A 208 17.86 1.60 -4.26
C LEU A 208 19.04 0.66 -3.96
N PRO A 209 20.07 0.63 -4.83
CA PRO A 209 21.34 -0.02 -4.50
C PRO A 209 21.86 0.45 -3.14
N GLY A 210 22.28 -0.50 -2.29
CA GLY A 210 22.76 -0.22 -0.93
C GLY A 210 21.68 -0.21 0.16
N HIS A 211 20.38 -0.23 -0.18
CA HIS A 211 19.30 -0.17 0.82
C HIS A 211 19.00 -1.49 1.54
N TYR A 212 19.74 -2.57 1.24
CA TYR A 212 19.53 -3.87 1.88
C TYR A 212 19.59 -3.78 3.42
N ARG A 213 20.58 -3.08 3.99
CA ARG A 213 20.72 -2.92 5.45
C ARG A 213 19.55 -2.14 6.06
N TYR A 214 18.98 -1.17 5.35
CA TYR A 214 17.78 -0.47 5.81
C TYR A 214 16.59 -1.42 5.86
N ASN A 215 16.39 -2.19 4.78
CA ASN A 215 15.27 -3.11 4.71
C ASN A 215 15.40 -4.25 5.72
N GLN A 216 16.60 -4.78 5.93
CA GLN A 216 16.88 -5.80 6.93
C GLN A 216 16.50 -5.32 8.34
N ARG A 217 16.88 -4.08 8.71
CA ARG A 217 16.51 -3.47 9.98
C ARG A 217 15.00 -3.31 10.15
N MET A 218 14.32 -2.78 9.13
CA MET A 218 12.87 -2.60 9.17
C MET A 218 12.13 -3.95 9.25
N TYR A 219 12.52 -4.92 8.44
CA TYR A 219 11.90 -6.25 8.39
C TYR A 219 12.09 -7.02 9.70
N ALA A 220 13.24 -6.87 10.37
CA ALA A 220 13.54 -7.50 11.66
C ALA A 220 12.95 -6.75 12.87
N HIS A 221 12.37 -5.56 12.70
CA HIS A 221 11.97 -4.70 13.82
C HIS A 221 10.89 -5.31 14.74
N PHE A 222 10.17 -6.34 14.28
CA PHE A 222 9.20 -7.06 15.12
C PHE A 222 9.86 -8.00 16.15
N MET A 223 11.16 -8.32 15.99
CA MET A 223 11.96 -9.09 16.94
C MET A 223 12.56 -8.14 17.99
N GLN A 224 11.90 -8.02 19.14
CA GLN A 224 12.19 -6.94 20.11
C GLN A 224 12.90 -7.40 21.39
N GLN A 225 13.27 -8.68 21.51
CA GLN A 225 13.81 -9.24 22.76
C GLN A 225 15.06 -8.51 23.27
N ASP A 226 15.89 -7.99 22.36
CA ASP A 226 17.15 -7.31 22.67
C ASP A 226 17.06 -5.77 22.55
N MET A 227 15.88 -5.22 22.27
CA MET A 227 15.70 -3.77 22.15
C MET A 227 15.67 -3.10 23.54
N PRO A 228 16.11 -1.83 23.66
CA PRO A 228 15.85 -1.02 24.84
C PRO A 228 14.35 -0.94 25.16
N ALA A 229 13.99 -0.86 26.44
CA ALA A 229 12.59 -0.90 26.87
C ALA A 229 11.76 0.24 26.25
N GLU A 230 12.35 1.42 26.08
CA GLU A 230 11.70 2.58 25.46
C GLU A 230 11.30 2.37 23.99
N GLN A 231 11.92 1.42 23.29
CA GLN A 231 11.65 1.09 21.88
C GLN A 231 10.69 -0.10 21.72
N ARG A 232 10.41 -0.85 22.78
CA ARG A 232 9.51 -2.02 22.71
C ARG A 232 8.04 -1.59 22.66
N GLY A 233 7.24 -2.41 21.99
CA GLY A 233 5.79 -2.23 21.86
C GLY A 233 5.36 -1.38 20.67
N MET A 234 6.28 -0.69 20.00
CA MET A 234 6.03 -0.05 18.71
C MET A 234 6.39 -1.03 17.59
N PHE A 235 5.47 -1.29 16.66
CA PHE A 235 5.67 -2.21 15.54
C PHE A 235 5.39 -1.52 14.21
N ILE A 236 6.01 -2.01 13.15
CA ILE A 236 5.78 -1.55 11.77
C ILE A 236 5.47 -2.75 10.87
N ALA A 237 4.58 -2.57 9.90
CA ALA A 237 4.30 -3.53 8.85
C ALA A 237 3.79 -2.81 7.60
N GLY A 238 3.91 -3.44 6.44
CA GLY A 238 3.58 -2.80 5.17
C GLY A 238 4.45 -3.34 4.05
N ASP A 239 4.08 -3.04 2.80
CA ASP A 239 4.91 -3.44 1.65
C ASP A 239 6.25 -2.69 1.64
N ASP A 240 6.32 -1.52 2.26
CA ASP A 240 7.53 -0.74 2.53
C ASP A 240 8.45 -1.38 3.59
N VAL A 241 7.92 -2.19 4.52
CA VAL A 241 8.71 -3.04 5.44
C VAL A 241 9.17 -4.33 4.75
N SER A 242 8.44 -4.78 3.74
CA SER A 242 8.67 -6.07 3.06
C SER A 242 9.91 -6.08 2.16
N TRP A 243 10.33 -7.26 1.71
CA TRP A 243 11.34 -7.40 0.65
C TRP A 243 10.80 -7.21 -0.77
N THR A 244 9.47 -7.14 -0.92
CA THR A 244 8.75 -7.15 -2.19
C THR A 244 7.75 -5.99 -2.27
N PRO A 245 8.23 -4.73 -2.23
CA PRO A 245 7.33 -3.58 -2.34
C PRO A 245 6.63 -3.55 -3.70
N ALA A 246 5.51 -2.83 -3.78
CA ALA A 246 4.58 -2.87 -4.92
C ALA A 246 3.77 -4.18 -5.05
N TRP A 247 3.92 -5.11 -4.10
CA TRP A 247 3.16 -6.36 -4.04
C TRP A 247 2.45 -6.50 -2.71
N VAL A 248 1.13 -6.74 -2.78
CA VAL A 248 0.28 -6.83 -1.58
C VAL A 248 0.71 -7.97 -0.65
N GLU A 249 1.29 -9.05 -1.18
CA GLU A 249 1.80 -10.17 -0.38
C GLU A 249 2.86 -9.71 0.64
N GLY A 250 3.70 -8.74 0.28
CA GLY A 250 4.69 -8.17 1.19
C GLY A 250 4.06 -7.48 2.40
N ALA A 251 2.93 -6.77 2.19
CA ALA A 251 2.18 -6.17 3.28
C ALA A 251 1.51 -7.23 4.18
N VAL A 252 0.96 -8.30 3.58
CA VAL A 252 0.35 -9.40 4.33
C VAL A 252 1.38 -10.12 5.20
N GLN A 253 2.52 -10.51 4.64
CA GLN A 253 3.56 -11.24 5.36
C GLN A 253 4.18 -10.43 6.50
N THR A 254 4.50 -9.15 6.26
CA THR A 254 5.02 -8.29 7.33
C THR A 254 3.97 -8.00 8.41
N SER A 255 2.69 -7.94 8.05
CA SER A 255 1.60 -7.87 9.03
C SER A 255 1.55 -9.12 9.90
N LEU A 256 1.74 -10.32 9.34
CA LEU A 256 1.80 -11.56 10.11
C LEU A 256 3.03 -11.63 11.04
N ASN A 257 4.18 -11.11 10.61
CA ASN A 257 5.35 -10.97 11.49
C ASN A 257 5.04 -10.03 12.67
N ALA A 258 4.39 -8.89 12.41
CA ALA A 258 3.97 -7.98 13.47
C ALA A 258 2.90 -8.61 14.39
N VAL A 259 1.98 -9.43 13.87
CA VAL A 259 1.03 -10.20 14.71
C VAL A 259 1.77 -11.11 15.68
N TRP A 260 2.80 -11.84 15.21
CA TRP A 260 3.65 -12.66 16.09
C TRP A 260 4.37 -11.79 17.14
N GLY A 261 4.97 -10.67 16.72
CA GLY A 261 5.68 -9.76 17.62
C GLY A 261 4.78 -9.17 18.71
N ILE A 262 3.56 -8.76 18.34
CA ILE A 262 2.55 -8.25 19.28
C ILE A 262 2.09 -9.37 20.21
N MET A 263 1.80 -10.57 19.70
CA MET A 263 1.43 -11.71 20.53
C MET A 263 2.51 -11.99 21.59
N ASN A 264 3.78 -12.03 21.18
CA ASN A 264 4.92 -12.22 22.09
C ASN A 264 5.05 -11.07 23.10
N HIS A 265 4.82 -9.82 22.69
CA HIS A 265 4.81 -8.66 23.59
C HIS A 265 3.75 -8.76 24.69
N PHE A 266 2.60 -9.37 24.40
CA PHE A 266 1.55 -9.65 25.39
C PHE A 266 1.78 -10.96 26.18
N GLY A 267 2.96 -11.58 26.07
CA GLY A 267 3.32 -12.83 26.76
C GLY A 267 2.67 -14.08 26.16
N GLY A 268 2.09 -13.98 24.96
CA GLY A 268 1.60 -15.10 24.19
C GLY A 268 2.73 -15.84 23.47
N HIS A 269 2.45 -17.05 23.01
CA HIS A 269 3.36 -17.88 22.21
C HIS A 269 2.55 -18.69 21.20
N THR A 270 3.21 -19.16 20.15
CA THR A 270 2.60 -20.05 19.16
C THR A 270 2.33 -21.44 19.74
N HIS A 271 1.43 -22.17 19.10
CA HIS A 271 1.24 -23.58 19.44
C HIS A 271 2.48 -24.37 18.99
N PRO A 272 2.99 -25.36 19.76
CA PRO A 272 4.20 -26.11 19.40
C PRO A 272 4.18 -26.74 18.00
N ASP A 273 3.00 -27.22 17.56
CA ASP A 273 2.82 -27.83 16.23
C ASP A 273 2.64 -26.82 15.08
N ASN A 274 2.62 -25.52 15.37
CA ASN A 274 2.46 -24.46 14.38
C ASN A 274 3.32 -23.24 14.73
N PRO A 275 4.66 -23.38 14.64
CA PRO A 275 5.57 -22.27 14.88
C PRO A 275 5.32 -21.13 13.88
N GLY A 276 5.50 -19.92 14.37
CA GLY A 276 5.29 -18.68 13.63
C GLY A 276 6.60 -17.98 13.28
N PRO A 277 6.51 -16.76 12.70
CA PRO A 277 7.66 -16.07 12.12
C PRO A 277 8.84 -15.87 13.08
N GLY A 278 8.60 -15.40 14.30
CA GLY A 278 9.67 -15.11 15.25
C GLY A 278 10.25 -16.35 15.95
N ASP A 279 9.58 -17.50 15.86
CA ASP A 279 10.08 -18.75 16.45
C ASP A 279 11.27 -19.32 15.65
N VAL A 280 11.39 -18.93 14.38
CA VAL A 280 12.45 -19.40 13.45
C VAL A 280 13.29 -18.25 12.87
N PHE A 281 12.97 -16.99 13.19
CA PHE A 281 13.59 -15.83 12.54
C PHE A 281 15.10 -15.77 12.69
N ASP A 282 15.64 -16.14 13.86
CA ASP A 282 17.09 -16.11 14.09
C ASP A 282 17.84 -17.19 13.28
N GLU A 283 17.16 -18.26 12.87
CA GLU A 283 17.73 -19.34 12.07
C GLU A 283 17.63 -19.05 10.56
N ILE A 284 16.47 -18.58 10.10
CA ILE A 284 16.15 -18.47 8.66
C ILE A 284 15.85 -17.03 8.19
N GLY A 285 16.05 -16.04 9.04
CA GLY A 285 15.84 -14.64 8.73
C GLY A 285 16.84 -14.08 7.70
N PRO A 286 16.62 -12.83 7.24
CA PRO A 286 17.53 -12.18 6.31
C PRO A 286 18.91 -11.98 6.94
N ILE A 287 19.95 -12.34 6.19
CA ILE A 287 21.36 -12.21 6.59
C ILE A 287 21.68 -10.76 6.98
N ALA A 288 22.33 -10.54 8.12
CA ALA A 288 22.91 -9.24 8.45
C ALA A 288 24.23 -9.05 7.68
N LEU A 289 24.38 -7.92 6.97
CA LEU A 289 25.65 -7.57 6.33
C LEU A 289 26.54 -6.79 7.32
N ALA A 290 27.86 -6.96 7.21
CA ALA A 290 28.85 -6.24 8.01
C ALA A 290 28.70 -4.70 7.93
N ASP A 291 29.28 -3.96 8.87
CA ASP A 291 29.29 -2.49 8.82
C ASP A 291 30.09 -1.92 7.63
#